data_AF-A0A1F9UME5-F1
#
_entry.id   AF-A0A1F9UME5-F1
#
_cell.length_a   1.000
_cell.length_b   1.000
_cell.length_c   1.000
_cell.angle_alpha   90.00
_cell.angle_beta   90.00
_cell.angle_gamma   90.00
#
_symmetry.space_group_name_H-M   'P 1'
#
loop_
_entity.id
_entity.type
_entity.pdbx_description
1 polymer ?
#
loop_
_entity_poly.entity_id
_entity_poly.type
_entity_poly.pdbx_seq_one_letter_code
_entity_poly.pdbx_strand_id
1 'polypeptide(L)'
;MAKNPHRPQTGQLTQAPAGQKSAAVSKRGKKVIGAGACGVLLGFWVLTYADPSGQNWASTLSPALLVLGYALIGIGIVLPDSSPGI
;
A
#
# COMPACT_ATOMS: atom_id res chain seq x y z
N MET A 1 -32.32 60.55 -3.67
CA MET A 1 -32.29 59.08 -3.53
C MET A 1 -31.38 58.51 -4.61
N ALA A 2 -30.12 58.24 -4.28
CA ALA A 2 -29.18 57.58 -5.19
C ALA A 2 -28.67 56.31 -4.49
N LYS A 3 -28.99 55.16 -5.06
CA LYS A 3 -28.66 53.83 -4.52
C LYS A 3 -27.40 53.37 -5.26
N ASN A 4 -26.25 53.36 -4.59
CA ASN A 4 -24.98 52.84 -5.13
C ASN A 4 -24.99 51.29 -5.13
N PRO A 5 -24.82 50.62 -6.28
CA PRO A 5 -24.64 49.17 -6.32
C PRO A 5 -23.18 48.82 -6.61
N HIS A 6 -22.29 49.04 -5.63
CA HIS A 6 -20.95 48.46 -5.66
C HIS A 6 -20.71 47.69 -4.37
N ARG A 7 -21.22 46.45 -4.35
CA ARG A 7 -20.78 45.41 -3.41
C ARG A 7 -19.49 44.83 -3.99
N PRO A 8 -18.30 45.08 -3.41
CA PRO A 8 -17.12 44.33 -3.80
C PRO A 8 -17.41 42.85 -3.52
N GLN A 9 -17.27 42.04 -4.56
CA GLN A 9 -17.30 40.59 -4.41
C GLN A 9 -16.10 40.21 -3.55
N THR A 10 -16.34 40.03 -2.25
CA THR A 10 -15.40 39.42 -1.33
C THR A 10 -14.95 38.13 -1.98
N GLY A 11 -13.68 38.15 -2.40
CA GLY A 11 -13.08 37.18 -3.29
C GLY A 11 -13.43 35.77 -2.85
N GLN A 12 -13.73 34.97 -3.87
CA GLN A 12 -13.60 33.52 -3.82
C GLN A 12 -12.48 33.17 -2.85
N LEU A 13 -12.85 32.63 -1.68
CA LEU A 13 -11.92 31.89 -0.86
C LEU A 13 -11.40 30.80 -1.79
N THR A 14 -10.18 31.03 -2.26
CA THR A 14 -9.31 30.10 -2.94
C THR A 14 -9.75 28.69 -2.63
N GLN A 15 -10.37 28.01 -3.59
CA GLN A 15 -10.46 26.57 -3.53
C GLN A 15 -9.02 26.09 -3.35
N ALA A 16 -8.67 25.73 -2.12
CA ALA A 16 -7.44 25.01 -1.84
C ALA A 16 -7.37 23.88 -2.87
N PRO A 17 -6.21 23.63 -3.51
CA PRO A 17 -6.11 22.62 -4.55
C PRO A 17 -6.73 21.35 -3.98
N ALA A 18 -7.82 20.89 -4.63
CA ALA A 18 -8.61 19.77 -4.18
C ALA A 18 -7.61 18.67 -3.83
N GLY A 19 -7.54 18.36 -2.53
CA GLY A 19 -6.44 17.62 -1.94
C GLY A 19 -6.08 16.46 -2.86
N GLN A 20 -4.82 16.44 -3.29
CA GLN A 20 -4.24 15.30 -3.99
C GLN A 20 -4.75 14.07 -3.25
N LYS A 21 -5.65 13.31 -3.89
CA LYS A 21 -6.01 11.98 -3.41
C LYS A 21 -4.68 11.23 -3.47
N SER A 22 -3.94 11.28 -2.36
CA SER A 22 -2.72 10.51 -2.17
C SER A 22 -3.06 9.12 -2.70
N ALA A 23 -2.25 8.61 -3.62
CA ALA A 23 -2.47 7.34 -4.30
C ALA A 23 -2.56 6.25 -3.23
N ALA A 24 -3.74 6.10 -2.67
CA ALA A 24 -3.99 5.27 -1.52
C ALA A 24 -4.04 3.86 -2.07
N VAL A 25 -3.18 3.00 -1.54
CA VAL A 25 -3.15 1.59 -1.90
C VAL A 25 -4.57 1.03 -1.82
N SER A 26 -4.97 0.32 -2.88
CA SER A 26 -6.26 -0.35 -3.00
C SER A 26 -6.59 -1.17 -1.75
N LYS A 27 -7.88 -1.34 -1.43
CA LYS A 27 -8.32 -2.22 -0.33
C LYS A 27 -7.82 -3.66 -0.54
N ARG A 28 -7.86 -4.15 -1.78
CA ARG A 28 -7.27 -5.44 -2.16
C ARG A 28 -5.75 -5.41 -1.99
N GLY A 29 -5.10 -4.37 -2.50
CA GLY A 29 -3.66 -4.16 -2.36
C GLY A 29 -3.18 -4.25 -0.90
N LYS A 30 -3.86 -3.59 0.03
CA LYS A 30 -3.56 -3.68 1.47
C LYS A 30 -3.66 -5.10 2.02
N LYS A 31 -4.64 -5.88 1.56
CA LYS A 31 -4.82 -7.28 1.99
C LYS A 31 -3.69 -8.17 1.47
N VAL A 32 -3.26 -7.95 0.23
CA VAL A 32 -2.12 -8.65 -0.38
C VAL A 32 -0.81 -8.26 0.31
N ILE A 33 -0.60 -6.98 0.60
CA ILE A 33 0.57 -6.49 1.38
C ILE A 33 0.58 -7.13 2.78
N GLY A 34 -0.57 -7.18 3.45
CA GLY A 34 -0.69 -7.83 4.77
C GLY A 34 -0.31 -9.31 4.71
N ALA A 35 -0.78 -10.04 3.70
CA ALA A 35 -0.41 -11.44 3.49
C ALA A 35 1.10 -11.60 3.21
N GLY A 36 1.68 -10.74 2.36
CA GLY A 36 3.11 -10.73 2.08
C GLY A 36 3.96 -10.41 3.32
N ALA A 37 3.55 -9.42 4.12
CA ALA A 37 4.23 -9.07 5.37
C ALA A 37 4.22 -10.22 6.38
N CYS A 38 3.07 -10.90 6.55
CA CYS A 38 3.01 -12.12 7.36
C CYS A 38 3.92 -13.22 6.79
N GLY A 39 3.98 -13.37 5.47
CA GLY A 39 4.90 -14.30 4.80
C GLY A 39 6.37 -14.00 5.08
N VAL A 40 6.76 -12.72 5.08
CA VAL A 40 8.12 -12.28 5.43
C VAL A 40 8.44 -12.61 6.89
N LEU A 41 7.52 -12.32 7.82
CA LEU A 41 7.69 -12.65 9.23
C LEU A 41 7.83 -14.16 9.45
N LEU A 42 7.00 -14.97 8.78
CA LEU A 42 7.11 -16.43 8.76
C LEU A 42 8.45 -16.88 8.17
N GLY A 43 8.92 -16.26 7.08
CA GLY A 43 10.21 -16.55 6.47
C GLY A 43 11.37 -16.31 7.44
N PHE A 44 11.35 -15.17 8.14
CA PHE A 44 12.32 -14.86 9.20
C PHE A 44 12.23 -15.83 10.37
N TRP A 45 11.03 -16.26 10.75
CA TRP A 45 10.88 -17.24 11.81
C TRP A 45 11.40 -18.62 11.39
N VAL A 46 11.11 -19.08 10.17
CA VAL A 46 11.68 -20.33 9.62
C VAL A 46 13.21 -20.24 9.54
N LEU A 47 13.77 -19.06 9.23
CA LEU A 47 15.21 -18.86 9.21
C LEU A 47 15.86 -19.14 10.58
N THR A 48 15.16 -18.99 11.70
CA THR A 48 15.71 -19.37 13.03
C THR A 48 15.93 -20.88 13.19
N TYR A 49 15.28 -21.69 12.35
CA TYR A 49 15.51 -23.12 12.28
C TYR A 49 16.56 -23.50 11.23
N ALA A 50 17.10 -22.55 10.46
CA ALA A 50 18.14 -22.83 9.49
C ALA A 50 19.47 -23.12 10.20
N ASP A 51 20.15 -24.19 9.78
CA ASP A 51 21.48 -24.50 10.30
C ASP A 51 22.53 -23.57 9.66
N PRO A 52 23.62 -23.19 10.36
CA PRO A 52 24.65 -22.31 9.80
C PRO A 52 25.31 -22.87 8.54
N SER A 53 25.30 -24.20 8.39
CA SER A 53 25.81 -24.90 7.22
C SER A 53 24.86 -24.86 6.01
N GLY A 54 23.62 -24.40 6.18
CA GLY A 54 22.63 -24.28 5.12
C GLY A 54 22.06 -25.62 4.63
N GLN A 55 22.33 -26.74 5.31
CA GLN A 55 22.04 -28.08 4.79
C GLN A 55 20.64 -28.61 5.12
N ASN A 56 19.84 -27.87 5.87
CA ASN A 56 18.49 -28.29 6.24
C ASN A 56 17.41 -27.64 5.39
N TRP A 57 16.21 -28.22 5.39
CA TRP A 57 15.08 -27.76 4.57
C TRP A 57 14.70 -26.30 4.86
N ALA A 58 14.87 -25.83 6.10
CA ALA A 58 14.58 -24.45 6.51
C ALA A 58 15.49 -23.44 5.81
N SER A 59 16.73 -23.83 5.50
CA SER A 59 17.70 -23.02 4.75
C SER A 59 17.28 -22.81 3.29
N THR A 60 16.52 -23.74 2.71
CA THR A 60 15.96 -23.60 1.35
C THR A 60 14.61 -22.90 1.36
N LEU A 61 13.78 -23.16 2.38
CA LEU A 61 12.43 -22.62 2.46
C LEU A 61 12.40 -21.14 2.86
N SER A 62 13.21 -20.72 3.83
CA SER A 62 13.20 -19.34 4.31
C SER A 62 13.55 -18.29 3.25
N PRO A 63 14.58 -18.47 2.38
CA PRO A 63 14.86 -17.51 1.32
C PRO A 63 13.70 -17.45 0.31
N ALA A 64 13.11 -18.59 -0.03
CA ALA A 64 11.96 -18.65 -0.93
C ALA A 64 10.75 -17.89 -0.36
N LEU A 65 10.44 -18.07 0.93
CA LEU A 65 9.37 -17.33 1.62
C LEU A 65 9.62 -15.82 1.64
N LEU A 66 10.86 -15.41 1.92
CA LEU A 66 11.22 -13.99 1.94
C LEU A 66 11.05 -13.36 0.56
N VAL A 67 11.57 -14.00 -0.49
CA VAL A 67 11.42 -13.52 -1.87
C VAL A 67 9.94 -13.44 -2.26
N LEU A 68 9.17 -14.49 -1.98
CA LEU A 68 7.73 -14.51 -2.28
C LEU A 68 6.98 -13.43 -1.50
N GLY A 69 7.31 -13.23 -0.22
CA GLY A 69 6.71 -12.22 0.64
C GLY A 69 6.95 -10.80 0.12
N TYR A 70 8.18 -10.48 -0.27
CA TYR A 70 8.49 -9.18 -0.88
C TYR A 70 7.83 -9.01 -2.25
N ALA A 71 7.77 -10.06 -3.07
CA ALA A 71 7.06 -10.01 -4.35
C ALA A 71 5.56 -9.72 -4.14
N LEU A 72 4.92 -10.37 -3.18
CA LEU A 72 3.53 -10.13 -2.79
C LEU A 72 3.31 -8.68 -2.34
N ILE A 73 4.20 -8.14 -1.51
CA ILE A 73 4.12 -6.74 -1.08
C ILE A 73 4.22 -5.81 -2.29
N GLY A 74 5.19 -6.03 -3.18
CA GLY A 74 5.34 -5.26 -4.42
C GLY A 74 4.09 -5.31 -5.31
N ILE A 75 3.55 -6.51 -5.53
CA ILE A 75 2.31 -6.71 -6.27
C ILE A 75 1.15 -5.97 -5.59
N GLY A 76 1.01 -6.10 -4.28
CA GLY A 76 -0.06 -5.45 -3.52
C GLY A 76 0.00 -3.92 -3.55
N ILE A 77 1.18 -3.32 -3.73
CA ILE A 77 1.34 -1.87 -3.92
C ILE A 77 0.79 -1.43 -5.29
N VAL A 78 1.08 -2.19 -6.34
CA VAL A 78 0.67 -1.85 -7.72
C VAL A 78 -0.74 -2.34 -8.07
N LEU A 79 -1.31 -3.26 -7.30
CA LEU A 79 -2.59 -3.89 -7.61
C LEU A 79 -3.75 -2.89 -7.46
N PRO A 80 -4.51 -2.59 -8.52
CA PRO A 80 -5.66 -1.70 -8.44
C PRO A 80 -6.87 -2.39 -7.79
N ASP A 81 -7.78 -1.61 -7.22
CA ASP A 81 -9.06 -2.13 -6.76
C ASP A 81 -9.89 -2.56 -7.97
N SER A 82 -10.11 -3.86 -8.17
CA SER A 82 -11.13 -4.30 -9.12
C SER A 82 -12.49 -4.00 -8.51
N SER A 83 -13.17 -3.01 -9.07
CA SER A 83 -14.59 -2.79 -8.84
C SER A 83 -15.33 -4.05 -9.31
N PRO A 84 -16.13 -4.74 -8.48
CA PRO A 84 -17.14 -5.66 -8.98
C PRO A 84 -18.19 -4.80 -9.68
N GLY A 85 -17.95 -4.53 -10.95
CA GLY A 85 -18.86 -3.82 -11.83
C GLY A 85 -19.53 -4.81 -12.77
N ILE A 86 -20.31 -5.74 -12.22
CA ILE A 86 -21.52 -6.34 -12.82
C ILE A 86 -22.36 -6.94 -11.68
#